data_AF-A0A9D8ZBI7-F1
#
_entry.id   AF-A0A9D8ZBI7-F1
#
_cell.length_a   1.000
_cell.length_b   1.000
_cell.length_c   1.000
_cell.angle_alpha   90.00
_cell.angle_beta   90.00
_cell.angle_gamma   90.00
#
_symmetry.space_group_name_H-M   'P 1'
#
loop_
_entity.id
_entity.type
_entity.pdbx_description
1 polymer ?
#
loop_
_entity_poly.entity_id
_entity_poly.type
_entity_poly.pdbx_seq_one_letter_code
_entity_poly.pdbx_strand_id
1 'polypeptide(L)'
;QSRVGPLEWIGPSTDDAIERAGKACKNIVLTPIAFVSEHIETLVELDEEYAELASEHGVPIYLRVPALGTQPAFIKSLADMVDTRLYQSYGLAPDSRSRICPRGFGKCRCAISGSLEA
;
A
#
# COMPACT_ATOMS: atom_id res chain seq x y z
N GLN A 1 -6.17 4.89 6.15
CA GLN A 1 -6.99 3.67 6.30
C GLN A 1 -6.65 3.00 7.63
N SER A 2 -7.60 2.28 8.22
CA SER A 2 -7.39 1.28 9.29
C SER A 2 -6.59 1.77 10.50
N ARG A 3 -6.84 3.01 10.96
CA ARG A 3 -6.19 3.56 12.16
C ARG A 3 -6.77 2.88 13.40
N VAL A 4 -5.91 2.42 14.32
CA VAL A 4 -6.34 1.80 15.58
C VAL A 4 -5.69 2.46 16.79
N GLY A 5 -6.49 2.69 17.83
CA GLY A 5 -6.02 3.30 19.07
C GLY A 5 -5.70 4.79 18.96
N PRO A 6 -5.24 5.40 20.08
CA PRO A 6 -5.20 6.86 20.24
C PRO A 6 -3.90 7.53 19.74
N LEU A 7 -2.93 6.75 19.24
CA LEU A 7 -1.65 7.28 18.80
C LEU A 7 -1.80 8.07 17.49
N GLU A 8 -0.84 8.95 17.21
CA GLU A 8 -0.80 9.67 15.96
C GLU A 8 -0.51 8.71 14.79
N TRP A 9 -1.34 8.80 13.75
CA TRP A 9 -1.23 8.01 12.53
C TRP A 9 -0.90 8.91 11.34
N ILE A 10 -0.27 8.33 10.32
CA ILE A 10 0.02 9.03 9.06
C ILE A 10 -1.29 9.46 8.40
N GLY A 11 -1.37 10.73 8.05
CA GLY A 11 -2.50 11.32 7.32
C GLY A 11 -2.17 11.70 5.87
N PRO A 12 -3.16 12.19 5.11
CA PRO A 12 -4.59 12.27 5.48
C PRO A 12 -5.21 10.87 5.59
N SER A 13 -6.24 10.73 6.41
CA SER A 13 -6.97 9.47 6.51
C SER A 13 -8.03 9.37 5.40
N THR A 14 -8.52 8.14 5.18
CA THR A 14 -9.39 7.84 4.02
C THR A 14 -10.80 8.40 4.21
N ASP A 15 -11.34 8.29 5.43
CA ASP A 15 -12.53 8.98 5.93
C ASP A 15 -12.48 10.50 5.65
N ASP A 16 -11.40 11.19 6.04
CA ASP A 16 -11.23 12.63 5.78
C ASP A 16 -11.30 12.95 4.27
N ALA A 17 -10.76 12.07 3.44
CA ALA A 17 -10.78 12.24 1.99
C ALA A 17 -12.19 12.03 1.40
N ILE A 18 -12.95 11.06 1.92
CA ILE A 18 -14.34 10.79 1.54
C ILE A 18 -15.22 11.99 1.90
N GLU A 19 -15.12 12.52 3.12
CA GLU A 19 -15.90 13.69 3.52
C GLU A 19 -15.64 14.91 2.63
N ARG A 20 -14.37 15.17 2.30
CA ARG A 20 -13.99 16.28 1.40
C ARG A 20 -14.56 16.09 0.00
N ALA A 21 -14.55 14.86 -0.51
CA ALA A 21 -15.13 14.55 -1.82
C ALA A 21 -16.65 14.76 -1.84
N GLY A 22 -17.35 14.35 -0.77
CA GLY A 22 -18.78 14.60 -0.58
C GLY A 22 -19.12 16.09 -0.56
N LYS A 23 -18.43 16.88 0.27
CA LYS A 23 -18.57 18.36 0.33
C LYS A 23 -18.31 19.03 -1.03
N ALA A 24 -17.47 18.45 -1.88
CA ALA A 24 -17.14 18.95 -3.21
C ALA A 24 -17.99 18.32 -4.34
N CYS A 25 -18.97 17.48 -4.02
CA CYS A 25 -19.79 16.71 -4.95
C CYS A 25 -18.95 15.96 -6.00
N LYS A 26 -17.88 15.29 -5.58
CA LYS A 26 -16.98 14.54 -6.46
C LYS A 26 -17.22 13.04 -6.35
N ASN A 27 -17.10 12.36 -7.49
CA ASN A 27 -17.05 10.90 -7.56
C ASN A 27 -15.73 10.38 -6.97
N ILE A 28 -15.77 9.17 -6.41
CA ILE A 28 -14.62 8.48 -5.83
C ILE A 28 -14.34 7.19 -6.61
N VAL A 29 -13.08 7.02 -6.99
CA VAL A 29 -12.50 5.72 -7.38
C VAL A 29 -11.43 5.38 -6.36
N LEU A 30 -11.67 4.35 -5.55
CA LEU A 30 -10.80 3.95 -4.45
C LEU A 30 -9.95 2.75 -4.86
N THR A 31 -8.63 2.82 -4.61
CA THR A 31 -7.68 1.78 -5.00
C THR A 31 -6.95 1.19 -3.77
N PRO A 32 -7.04 -0.14 -3.52
CA PRO A 32 -6.32 -0.78 -2.43
C PRO A 32 -4.85 -1.00 -2.81
N ILE A 33 -4.05 0.06 -2.79
CA ILE A 33 -2.69 0.05 -3.37
C ILE A 33 -1.65 -0.75 -2.56
N ALA A 34 -1.88 -0.93 -1.26
CA ALA A 34 -0.89 -1.51 -0.35
C ALA A 34 -0.94 -3.04 -0.26
N PHE A 35 -1.97 -3.68 -0.83
CA PHE A 35 -2.18 -5.12 -0.78
C PHE A 35 -2.60 -5.65 -2.15
N VAL A 36 -2.15 -6.86 -2.45
CA VAL A 36 -2.39 -7.49 -3.75
C VAL A 36 -3.55 -8.48 -3.74
N SER A 37 -4.10 -8.81 -2.58
CA SER A 37 -5.21 -9.75 -2.40
C SER A 37 -6.34 -9.10 -1.63
N GLU A 38 -7.56 -9.56 -1.87
CA GLU A 38 -8.72 -9.20 -1.06
C GLU A 38 -8.56 -9.71 0.38
N HIS A 39 -9.01 -8.92 1.36
CA HIS A 39 -8.99 -9.24 2.78
C HIS A 39 -10.00 -8.36 3.54
N ILE A 40 -10.01 -8.41 4.87
CA ILE A 40 -11.01 -7.71 5.69
C ILE A 40 -11.05 -6.20 5.41
N GLU A 41 -9.90 -5.56 5.22
CA GLU A 41 -9.86 -4.11 4.95
C GLU A 41 -10.48 -3.79 3.59
N THR A 42 -10.34 -4.64 2.57
CA THR A 42 -10.93 -4.36 1.26
C THR A 42 -12.41 -4.71 1.17
N LEU A 43 -12.80 -5.86 1.70
CA LEU A 43 -14.17 -6.37 1.57
C LEU A 43 -15.15 -5.78 2.58
N VAL A 44 -14.66 -5.31 3.73
CA VAL A 44 -15.52 -4.74 4.79
C VAL A 44 -15.26 -3.24 4.92
N GLU A 45 -14.03 -2.84 5.27
CA GLU A 45 -13.74 -1.42 5.51
C GLU A 45 -13.94 -0.58 4.23
N LEU A 46 -13.43 -1.03 3.07
CA LEU A 46 -13.57 -0.27 1.82
C LEU A 46 -14.94 -0.45 1.13
N ASP A 47 -15.46 -1.67 1.04
CA ASP A 47 -16.68 -1.98 0.28
C ASP A 47 -17.98 -1.71 1.05
N GLU A 48 -17.97 -1.81 2.38
CA GLU A 48 -19.14 -1.59 3.21
C GLU A 48 -19.01 -0.26 3.98
N GLU A 49 -18.05 -0.16 4.90
CA GLU A 49 -17.97 0.98 5.84
C GLU A 49 -17.72 2.32 5.13
N TYR A 50 -16.74 2.38 4.22
CA TYR A 50 -16.44 3.60 3.47
C TYR A 50 -17.44 3.90 2.35
N ALA A 51 -18.09 2.87 1.80
CA ALA A 51 -19.18 3.08 0.83
C ALA A 51 -20.40 3.72 1.53
N GLU A 52 -20.73 3.25 2.74
CA GLU A 52 -21.76 3.85 3.60
C GLU A 52 -21.39 5.29 3.94
N LEU A 53 -20.17 5.53 4.43
CA LEU A 53 -19.68 6.89 4.74
C LEU A 53 -19.75 7.82 3.53
N ALA A 54 -19.39 7.34 2.34
CA ALA A 54 -19.46 8.12 1.10
C ALA A 54 -20.91 8.50 0.75
N SER A 55 -21.84 7.56 0.89
CA SER A 55 -23.28 7.80 0.70
C SER A 55 -23.81 8.85 1.67
N GLU A 56 -23.47 8.75 2.96
CA GLU A 56 -23.88 9.72 3.99
C GLU A 56 -23.37 11.14 3.70
N HIS A 57 -22.18 11.25 3.10
CA HIS A 57 -21.56 12.53 2.75
C HIS A 57 -21.94 13.06 1.37
N GLY A 58 -22.86 12.39 0.65
CA GLY A 58 -23.37 12.85 -0.64
C GLY A 58 -22.38 12.67 -1.81
N VAL A 59 -21.46 11.71 -1.72
CA VAL A 59 -20.61 11.31 -2.85
C VAL A 59 -21.51 10.72 -3.95
N PRO A 60 -21.52 11.26 -5.19
CA PRO A 60 -22.47 10.81 -6.20
C PRO A 60 -22.20 9.38 -6.72
N ILE A 61 -20.92 9.01 -6.82
CA ILE A 61 -20.48 7.68 -7.26
C ILE A 61 -19.28 7.27 -6.43
N TYR A 62 -19.32 6.06 -5.87
CA TYR A 62 -18.22 5.42 -5.16
C TYR A 62 -17.92 4.06 -5.81
N LEU A 63 -16.69 3.87 -6.27
CA LEU A 63 -16.24 2.61 -6.88
C LEU A 63 -14.92 2.19 -6.27
N ARG A 64 -14.82 0.94 -5.83
CA ARG A 64 -13.55 0.33 -5.43
C ARG A 64 -12.97 -0.49 -6.59
N VAL A 65 -11.68 -0.30 -6.84
CA VAL A 65 -10.91 -1.16 -7.76
C VAL A 65 -10.61 -2.51 -7.06
N PRO A 66 -10.84 -3.65 -7.72
CA PRO A 66 -10.44 -4.95 -7.19
C PRO A 66 -8.94 -5.01 -6.87
N ALA A 67 -8.56 -5.75 -5.83
CA ALA A 67 -7.16 -6.09 -5.61
C ALA A 67 -6.61 -6.89 -6.80
N LEU A 68 -5.28 -6.87 -6.97
CA LEU A 68 -4.61 -7.50 -8.12
C LEU A 68 -4.89 -9.00 -8.26
N GLY A 69 -5.10 -9.71 -7.15
CA GLY A 69 -5.36 -11.14 -7.10
C GLY A 69 -4.39 -11.95 -7.96
N THR A 70 -4.93 -12.70 -8.91
CA THR A 70 -4.17 -13.59 -9.81
C THR A 70 -4.11 -13.07 -11.25
N GLN A 71 -4.20 -11.75 -11.44
CA GLN A 71 -4.12 -11.16 -12.78
C GLN A 71 -2.84 -11.61 -13.51
N PRO A 72 -2.93 -12.14 -14.75
CA PRO A 72 -1.77 -12.72 -15.45
C PRO A 72 -0.58 -11.76 -15.56
N ALA A 73 -0.83 -10.48 -15.80
CA ALA A 73 0.22 -9.46 -15.87
C ALA A 73 0.94 -9.24 -14.53
N PHE A 74 0.21 -9.34 -13.41
CA PHE A 74 0.80 -9.24 -12.08
C PHE A 74 1.68 -10.45 -11.77
N ILE A 75 1.18 -11.66 -12.02
CA ILE A 75 1.95 -12.90 -11.83
C ILE A 75 3.21 -12.92 -12.72
N LYS A 76 3.08 -12.48 -13.98
CA LYS A 76 4.24 -12.34 -14.87
C LYS A 76 5.27 -11.36 -14.30
N SER A 77 4.83 -10.20 -13.80
CA SER A 77 5.72 -9.20 -13.21
C SER A 77 6.49 -9.76 -12.00
N LEU A 78 5.83 -10.55 -11.15
CA LEU A 78 6.51 -11.23 -10.04
C LEU A 78 7.57 -12.22 -10.53
N ALA A 79 7.27 -13.01 -11.56
CA ALA A 79 8.24 -13.93 -12.16
C ALA A 79 9.43 -13.16 -12.73
N ASP A 80 9.19 -12.11 -13.50
CA ASP A 80 10.24 -11.25 -14.09
C ASP A 80 11.14 -10.64 -13.00
N MET A 81 10.58 -10.25 -11.85
CA MET A 81 11.33 -9.72 -10.70
C MET A 81 12.25 -10.79 -10.08
N VAL A 82 11.76 -12.02 -9.93
CA VAL A 82 12.56 -13.15 -9.41
C VAL A 82 13.67 -13.50 -10.40
N ASP A 83 13.36 -13.61 -11.68
CA ASP A 83 14.35 -13.89 -12.73
C ASP A 83 15.45 -12.83 -12.74
N THR A 84 15.08 -11.54 -12.71
CA THR A 84 16.03 -10.43 -12.60
C THR A 84 16.93 -10.57 -11.38
N ARG A 85 16.37 -11.06 -10.26
CA ARG A 85 17.09 -11.21 -9.01
C ARG A 85 18.08 -12.37 -9.03
N LEU A 86 17.80 -13.47 -9.74
CA LEU A 86 18.68 -14.64 -9.84
C LEU A 86 20.04 -14.31 -10.46
N TYR A 87 20.11 -13.30 -11.34
CA TYR A 87 21.34 -12.89 -12.02
C TYR A 87 22.11 -11.76 -11.31
N GLN A 88 21.73 -11.38 -10.09
CA GLN A 88 22.39 -10.34 -9.30
C GLN A 88 23.29 -10.92 -8.21
N SER A 89 24.48 -10.34 -8.02
CA SER A 89 25.50 -10.82 -7.08
C SER A 89 25.44 -10.22 -5.67
N TYR A 90 24.66 -9.16 -5.44
CA TYR A 90 24.57 -8.51 -4.13
C TYR A 90 23.49 -9.13 -3.25
N GLY A 91 23.60 -9.06 -1.93
CA GLY A 91 22.64 -9.62 -0.97
C GLY A 91 21.32 -8.84 -0.84
N LEU A 92 20.61 -9.03 0.28
CA LEU A 92 19.40 -8.25 0.59
C LEU A 92 19.74 -6.75 0.71
N ALA A 93 19.14 -5.95 -0.17
CA ALA A 93 19.28 -4.51 -0.21
C ALA A 93 18.01 -3.87 -0.80
N PRO A 94 17.70 -2.61 -0.45
CA PRO A 94 16.68 -1.84 -1.16
C PRO A 94 17.13 -1.54 -2.59
N ASP A 95 16.23 -1.05 -3.43
CA ASP A 95 16.50 -0.71 -4.84
C ASP A 95 17.64 0.31 -5.00
N SER A 96 17.77 1.26 -4.06
CA SER A 96 18.87 2.22 -4.00
C SER A 96 20.23 1.60 -3.66
N ARG A 97 20.26 0.31 -3.34
CA ARG A 97 21.42 -0.47 -2.86
C ARG A 97 22.08 0.09 -1.61
N SER A 98 21.42 1.02 -0.93
CA SER A 98 21.94 1.72 0.24
C SER A 98 20.89 1.78 1.33
N ARG A 99 21.32 1.69 2.58
CA ARG A 99 20.43 1.71 3.74
C ARG A 99 19.59 3.00 3.76
N ILE A 100 18.27 2.86 3.68
CA ILE A 100 17.31 3.95 3.80
C ILE A 100 16.91 4.27 5.25
N CYS A 101 17.04 3.29 6.16
CA CYS A 101 16.66 3.48 7.57
C CYS A 101 17.72 4.29 8.34
N PRO A 102 17.32 5.16 9.31
CA PRO A 102 18.25 5.92 10.13
C PRO A 102 19.32 5.06 10.83
N ARG A 103 20.55 5.57 10.99
CA ARG A 103 21.72 4.80 11.48
C ARG A 103 21.51 4.13 12.84
N GLY A 104 20.72 4.74 13.73
CA GLY A 104 20.43 4.22 15.08
C GLY A 104 19.70 2.87 15.12
N PHE A 105 19.07 2.43 14.03
CA PHE A 105 18.38 1.13 13.97
C PHE A 105 19.37 -0.04 13.79
N GLY A 106 20.10 -0.41 14.84
CA GLY A 106 21.17 -1.41 14.81
C GLY A 106 20.77 -2.85 14.45
N LYS A 107 19.47 -3.18 14.49
CA LYS A 107 18.94 -4.50 14.08
C LYS A 107 18.67 -4.63 12.57
N CYS A 108 18.89 -3.57 11.80
CA CYS A 108 18.63 -3.59 10.36
C CYS A 108 19.60 -4.53 9.64
N ARG A 109 19.08 -5.53 8.91
CA ARG A 109 19.92 -6.44 8.10
C ARG A 109 20.72 -5.69 7.03
N CYS A 110 20.18 -4.58 6.53
CA CYS A 110 20.88 -3.70 5.58
C CYS A 110 22.03 -2.90 6.21
N ALA A 111 22.17 -2.89 7.53
CA ALA A 111 23.34 -2.31 8.19
C ALA A 111 24.59 -3.19 8.02
N ILE A 112 24.41 -4.48 7.76
CA ILE A 112 25.48 -5.48 7.61
C ILE A 112 25.81 -5.69 6.12
N SER A 113 24.84 -5.55 5.20
CA SER A 113 25.06 -5.78 3.76
C SER A 113 25.78 -4.65 3.01
N GLY A 114 26.11 -3.54 3.68
CA GLY A 114 27.00 -2.51 3.16
C GLY A 114 28.48 -2.90 3.12
N SER A 115 28.84 -4.08 3.61
CA SER A 115 30.23 -4.61 3.62
C SER A 115 30.38 -5.87 2.77
N LEU A 116 29.79 -5.90 1.57
CA LEU A 116 30.28 -6.80 0.54
C LEU A 116 31.54 -6.16 -0.06
N GLU A 117 32.67 -6.37 0.63
CA GLU A 117 33.98 -6.26 0.02
C GLU A 117 34.09 -7.23 -1.16
N ALA A 118 34.87 -6.79 -2.15
CA ALA A 118 35.16 -7.42 -3.43
C ALA A 118 35.68 -8.87 -3.33
#